data_AF-A0A5N6XT36-F1
#
_entry.id   AF-A0A5N6XT36-F1
#
_cell.length_a   1.000
_cell.length_b   1.000
_cell.length_c   1.000
_cell.angle_alpha   90.00
_cell.angle_beta   90.00
_cell.angle_gamma   90.00
#
_symmetry.space_group_name_H-M   'P 1'
#
loop_
_entity.id
_entity.type
_entity.pdbx_description
1 polymer ?
#
loop_
_entity_poly.entity_id
_entity_poly.type
_entity_poly.pdbx_seq_one_letter_code
_entity_poly.pdbx_strand_id
1 'polypeptide(L)'
;MHLLPARTLAMLATARLVAATEPRLCVQACREAFNHVAFEVDASMSEPLNNVCGNSLRIQSIYLCLKSYCSDLVIGAGSADLLDVCEGYQNITLFALSNISNVSDSDTANLLQFTAEAISREEIHNTSLRLPPNLWQLALRSVQVRNDSLRKRETYAEHSPGCSQLRLAVEGPYGHSVTLELYDAALLVAGGTGIAVALSYLQAVAESISTPASKTTTLSMVHLVWVL
;
A
#
# COMPACT_ATOMS: atom_id res chain seq x y z
N MET A 1 28.25 4.90 30.24
CA MET A 1 26.83 4.84 30.67
C MET A 1 26.08 5.99 30.00
N HIS A 2 25.54 5.76 28.80
CA HIS A 2 24.81 6.80 28.08
C HIS A 2 23.34 6.77 28.51
N LEU A 3 22.91 7.83 29.19
CA LEU A 3 21.51 8.07 29.56
C LEU A 3 20.72 8.37 28.28
N LEU A 4 19.84 7.45 27.85
CA LEU A 4 18.88 7.73 26.78
C LEU A 4 17.91 8.84 27.24
N PRO A 5 17.62 9.85 26.40
CA PRO A 5 16.79 10.99 26.79
C PRO A 5 15.34 10.57 27.03
N ALA A 6 14.72 11.03 28.12
CA ALA A 6 13.38 10.64 28.59
C ALA A 6 12.26 10.68 27.53
N ARG A 7 12.41 11.51 26.48
CA ARG A 7 11.47 11.57 25.34
C ARG A 7 11.46 10.29 24.49
N THR A 8 12.60 9.62 24.34
CA THR A 8 12.68 8.34 23.64
C THR A 8 11.99 7.22 24.42
N LEU A 9 12.20 7.18 25.74
CA LEU A 9 11.52 6.26 26.66
C LEU A 9 9.99 6.40 26.62
N ALA A 10 9.48 7.63 26.63
CA ALA A 10 8.04 7.88 26.54
C ALA A 10 7.43 7.41 25.20
N MET A 11 8.14 7.63 24.08
CA MET A 11 7.69 7.17 22.75
C MET A 11 7.73 5.64 22.62
N LEU A 12 8.73 4.98 23.20
CA LEU A 12 8.82 3.51 23.24
C LEU A 12 7.73 2.89 24.13
N ALA A 13 7.34 3.56 25.22
CA ALA A 13 6.29 3.08 26.13
C ALA A 13 4.89 3.13 25.49
N THR A 14 4.55 4.22 24.78
CA THR A 14 3.25 4.32 24.08
C THR A 14 3.14 3.37 22.90
N ALA A 15 4.23 3.17 22.15
CA ALA A 15 4.33 2.17 21.09
C ALA A 15 4.01 0.75 21.60
N ARG A 16 4.61 0.36 22.73
CA ARG A 16 4.39 -0.95 23.35
C ARG A 16 2.95 -1.14 23.85
N LEU A 17 2.29 -0.08 24.34
CA LEU A 17 0.89 -0.16 24.76
C LEU A 17 -0.06 -0.41 23.58
N VAL A 18 0.11 0.27 22.46
CA VAL A 18 -0.75 0.08 21.26
C VAL A 18 -0.55 -1.30 20.65
N ALA A 19 0.70 -1.78 20.61
CA ALA A 19 1.00 -3.13 20.14
C ALA A 19 0.35 -4.24 20.99
N ALA A 20 0.06 -3.98 22.27
CA ALA A 20 -0.56 -4.95 23.16
C ALA A 20 -2.08 -5.11 22.96
N THR A 21 -2.76 -4.13 22.36
CA THR A 21 -4.23 -4.14 22.21
C THR A 21 -4.71 -4.57 20.82
N GLU A 22 -3.91 -4.39 19.77
CA GLU A 22 -4.22 -4.86 18.41
C GLU A 22 -3.00 -5.53 17.75
N PRO A 23 -2.82 -6.85 17.94
CA PRO A 23 -1.67 -7.58 17.42
C PRO A 23 -1.45 -7.39 15.91
N ARG A 24 -2.54 -7.41 15.15
CA ARG A 24 -2.56 -7.26 13.69
C ARG A 24 -2.03 -5.89 13.24
N LEU A 25 -2.38 -4.84 13.99
CA LEU A 25 -2.01 -3.47 13.66
C LEU A 25 -0.49 -3.25 13.74
N CYS A 26 0.17 -3.85 14.73
CA CYS A 26 1.62 -3.76 14.87
C CYS A 26 2.35 -4.42 13.68
N VAL A 27 1.90 -5.61 13.27
CA VAL A 27 2.48 -6.31 12.13
C VAL A 27 2.27 -5.54 10.83
N GLN A 28 1.05 -5.06 10.60
CA GLN A 28 0.73 -4.27 9.43
C GLN A 28 1.56 -2.97 9.37
N ALA A 29 1.81 -2.32 10.51
CA ALA A 29 2.67 -1.13 10.56
C ALA A 29 4.11 -1.46 10.14
N CYS A 30 4.69 -2.57 10.61
CA CYS A 30 6.02 -2.99 10.17
C CYS A 30 6.07 -3.32 8.67
N ARG A 31 5.05 -3.99 8.13
CA ARG A 31 4.96 -4.25 6.68
C ARG A 31 4.84 -2.96 5.86
N GLU A 32 3.98 -2.06 6.31
CA GLU A 32 3.72 -0.77 5.65
C GLU A 32 5.00 0.06 5.54
N ALA A 33 5.79 0.09 6.61
CA ALA A 33 7.03 0.86 6.65
C ALA A 33 8.05 0.43 5.59
N PHE A 34 8.04 -0.84 5.18
CA PHE A 34 8.94 -1.38 4.15
C PHE A 34 8.27 -1.54 2.78
N ASN A 35 6.99 -1.18 2.63
CA ASN A 35 6.25 -1.42 1.40
C ASN A 35 6.94 -0.81 0.17
N HIS A 36 7.44 0.43 0.33
CA HIS A 36 8.09 1.20 -0.74
C HIS A 36 9.62 1.16 -0.74
N VAL A 37 10.23 0.35 0.13
CA VAL A 37 11.70 0.25 0.21
C VAL A 37 12.20 -0.73 -0.86
N ALA A 38 13.11 -0.27 -1.72
CA ALA A 38 13.73 -1.13 -2.72
C ALA A 38 14.87 -1.93 -2.09
N PHE A 39 14.77 -3.25 -2.15
CA PHE A 39 15.85 -4.16 -1.79
C PHE A 39 16.46 -4.75 -3.04
N GLU A 40 17.72 -5.16 -2.96
CA GLU A 40 18.39 -5.88 -4.04
C GLU A 40 17.58 -7.14 -4.41
N VAL A 41 17.41 -7.35 -5.73
CA VAL A 41 16.65 -8.45 -6.31
C VAL A 41 17.55 -9.26 -7.24
N ASP A 42 17.40 -10.58 -7.22
CA ASP A 42 18.00 -11.47 -8.21
C ASP A 42 16.98 -11.86 -9.30
N ALA A 43 17.42 -12.66 -10.28
CA ALA A 43 16.59 -13.08 -11.40
C ALA A 43 15.34 -13.89 -11.00
N SER A 44 15.28 -14.45 -9.79
CA SER A 44 14.10 -15.15 -9.26
C SER A 44 13.06 -14.21 -8.64
N MET A 45 13.44 -12.96 -8.37
CA MET A 45 12.66 -11.93 -7.69
C MET A 45 12.20 -10.80 -8.62
N SER A 46 12.32 -10.97 -9.95
CA SER A 46 11.82 -9.99 -10.93
C SER A 46 10.30 -9.82 -10.91
N GLU A 47 9.58 -10.86 -10.47
CA GLU A 47 8.15 -10.80 -10.24
C GLU A 47 7.85 -10.02 -8.94
N PRO A 48 6.94 -9.01 -8.96
CA PRO A 48 6.67 -8.16 -7.81
C PRO A 48 6.32 -8.93 -6.54
N LEU A 49 5.58 -10.03 -6.69
CA LEU A 49 5.16 -10.87 -5.58
C LEU A 49 6.32 -11.69 -4.98
N ASN A 50 7.22 -12.20 -5.82
CA ASN A 50 8.41 -12.91 -5.37
C ASN A 50 9.34 -11.96 -4.59
N ASN A 51 9.41 -10.69 -4.98
CA ASN A 51 10.14 -9.70 -4.21
C ASN A 51 9.46 -9.39 -2.86
N VAL A 52 8.12 -9.28 -2.82
CA VAL A 52 7.39 -8.98 -1.58
C VAL A 52 7.46 -10.14 -0.57
N CYS A 53 7.32 -11.38 -1.02
CA CYS A 53 7.18 -12.56 -0.17
C CYS A 53 8.42 -13.46 -0.11
N GLY A 54 9.38 -13.30 -1.02
CA GLY A 54 10.58 -14.12 -1.13
C GLY A 54 11.90 -13.38 -0.90
N ASN A 55 11.89 -12.04 -0.83
CA ASN A 55 13.12 -11.27 -0.57
C ASN A 55 13.54 -11.38 0.90
N SER A 56 14.69 -12.03 1.13
CA SER A 56 15.21 -12.27 2.48
C SER A 56 15.55 -10.99 3.25
N LEU A 57 16.08 -9.95 2.57
CA LEU A 57 16.42 -8.67 3.19
C LEU A 57 15.16 -7.95 3.68
N ARG A 58 14.10 -7.95 2.86
CA ARG A 58 12.80 -7.38 3.21
C ARG A 58 12.19 -8.09 4.42
N ILE A 59 12.15 -9.42 4.39
CA ILE A 59 11.53 -10.22 5.45
C ILE A 59 12.31 -10.07 6.76
N GLN A 60 13.64 -10.09 6.70
CA GLN A 60 14.49 -9.82 7.87
C GLN A 60 14.25 -8.41 8.45
N SER A 61 14.15 -7.39 7.60
CA SER A 61 13.87 -6.02 8.04
C SER A 61 12.52 -5.90 8.74
N ILE A 62 11.48 -6.55 8.20
CA ILE A 62 10.16 -6.63 8.84
C ILE A 62 10.26 -7.36 10.18
N TYR A 63 10.96 -8.50 10.24
CA TYR A 63 11.14 -9.25 11.49
C TYR A 63 11.86 -8.44 12.59
N LEU A 64 12.91 -7.72 12.21
CA LEU A 64 13.63 -6.81 13.12
C LEU A 64 12.73 -5.69 13.65
N CYS A 65 11.82 -5.17 12.81
CA CYS A 65 10.80 -4.22 13.23
C CYS A 65 9.82 -4.86 14.24
N LEU A 66 9.34 -6.08 13.97
CA LEU A 66 8.45 -6.80 14.87
C LEU A 66 9.09 -7.00 16.24
N LYS A 67 10.34 -7.48 16.28
CA LYS A 67 11.11 -7.67 17.52
C LYS A 67 11.35 -6.37 18.28
N SER A 68 11.47 -5.24 17.57
CA SER A 68 11.73 -3.93 18.18
C SER A 68 10.47 -3.28 18.79
N TYR A 69 9.31 -3.46 18.16
CA TYR A 69 8.10 -2.68 18.46
C TYR A 69 6.88 -3.50 18.87
N CYS A 70 6.78 -4.77 18.47
CA CYS A 70 5.67 -5.65 18.82
C CYS A 70 6.03 -6.52 20.03
N SER A 71 5.02 -7.03 20.74
CA SER A 71 5.24 -7.99 21.83
C SER A 71 5.40 -9.42 21.29
N ASP A 72 6.09 -10.30 22.03
CA ASP A 72 6.32 -11.68 21.58
C ASP A 72 5.01 -12.47 21.35
N LEU A 73 3.96 -12.16 22.13
CA LEU A 73 2.61 -12.71 21.96
C LEU A 73 2.00 -12.32 20.60
N VAL A 74 2.33 -11.11 20.12
CA VAL A 74 1.86 -10.56 18.84
C VAL A 74 2.63 -11.15 17.67
N ILE A 75 3.91 -11.50 17.83
CA ILE A 75 4.71 -12.14 16.78
C ILE A 75 4.13 -13.52 16.42
N GLY A 76 3.58 -14.25 17.40
CA GLY A 76 2.90 -15.52 17.18
C GLY A 76 1.54 -15.40 16.49
N ALA A 77 0.76 -14.37 16.81
CA ALA A 77 -0.59 -14.18 16.25
C ALA A 77 -0.61 -13.40 14.92
N GLY A 78 0.32 -12.45 14.75
CA GLY A 78 0.41 -11.59 13.58
C GLY A 78 1.32 -12.12 12.47
N SER A 79 2.11 -13.17 12.74
CA SER A 79 2.75 -13.96 11.68
C SER A 79 1.72 -14.54 10.70
N ALA A 80 0.52 -14.89 11.18
CA ALA A 80 -0.60 -15.34 10.36
C ALA A 80 -1.08 -14.26 9.37
N ASP A 81 -1.10 -12.98 9.76
CA ASP A 81 -1.43 -11.86 8.85
C ASP A 81 -0.34 -11.62 7.79
N LEU A 82 0.93 -11.89 8.15
CA LEU A 82 2.05 -11.84 7.19
C LEU A 82 2.00 -13.04 6.23
N LEU A 83 1.58 -14.20 6.73
CA LEU A 83 1.36 -15.43 5.97
C LEU A 83 0.18 -15.28 4.99
N ASP A 84 -0.97 -14.76 5.43
CA ASP A 84 -2.21 -14.66 4.65
C ASP A 84 -2.00 -13.91 3.31
N VAL A 85 -1.22 -12.82 3.31
CA VAL A 85 -0.92 -12.06 2.08
C VAL A 85 -0.07 -12.85 1.08
N CYS A 86 0.79 -13.75 1.56
CA CYS A 86 1.69 -14.53 0.72
C CYS A 86 1.14 -15.93 0.39
N GLU A 87 0.25 -16.49 1.23
CA GLU A 87 -0.44 -17.76 1.01
C GLU A 87 -1.58 -17.63 -0.03
N GLY A 88 -2.18 -16.45 -0.16
CA GLY A 88 -3.20 -16.16 -1.18
C GLY A 88 -2.69 -16.21 -2.64
N TYR A 89 -1.37 -16.26 -2.84
CA TYR A 89 -0.75 -16.25 -4.16
C TYR A 89 0.23 -17.43 -4.33
N GLN A 90 -0.30 -18.58 -4.77
CA GLN A 90 0.48 -19.77 -5.23
C GLN A 90 1.42 -20.38 -4.18
N ASN A 91 2.08 -21.49 -4.52
CA ASN A 91 3.04 -22.30 -3.73
C ASN A 91 4.31 -21.53 -3.27
N ILE A 92 4.23 -20.25 -2.92
CA ILE A 92 5.32 -19.48 -2.33
C ILE A 92 5.30 -19.77 -0.84
N THR A 93 6.21 -20.64 -0.40
CA THR A 93 6.48 -20.83 1.02
C THR A 93 7.05 -19.52 1.54
N LEU A 94 6.28 -18.82 2.40
CA LEU A 94 6.78 -17.70 3.18
C LEU A 94 8.13 -18.12 3.78
N PHE A 95 9.17 -17.30 3.65
CA PHE A 95 10.42 -17.53 4.36
C PHE A 95 10.07 -17.64 5.85
N ALA A 96 10.06 -18.87 6.35
CA ALA A 96 9.50 -19.16 7.66
C ALA A 96 10.24 -18.31 8.69
N LEU A 97 9.51 -17.60 9.54
CA LEU A 97 10.07 -16.80 10.63
C LEU A 97 11.03 -17.62 11.51
N SER A 98 10.86 -18.96 11.53
CA SER A 98 11.79 -19.92 12.13
C SER A 98 13.22 -19.84 11.60
N ASN A 99 13.43 -19.46 10.34
CA ASN A 99 14.75 -19.32 9.72
C ASN A 99 15.47 -18.02 10.12
N ILE A 100 14.75 -17.06 10.73
CA ILE A 100 15.30 -15.77 11.22
C ILE A 100 15.60 -15.84 12.73
N SER A 101 15.27 -16.96 13.39
CA SER A 101 15.58 -17.20 14.81
C SER A 101 17.08 -17.18 15.13
N ASN A 102 17.95 -17.24 14.12
CA ASN A 102 19.40 -17.17 14.27
C ASN A 102 19.98 -15.73 14.14
N VAL A 103 19.14 -14.70 14.02
CA VAL A 103 19.59 -13.30 14.12
C VAL A 103 19.72 -12.95 15.60
N SER A 104 20.93 -13.16 16.12
CA SER A 104 21.34 -12.88 17.49
C SER A 104 21.06 -11.42 17.86
N ASP A 105 20.63 -11.18 19.10
CA ASP A 105 20.49 -9.83 19.66
C ASP A 105 21.75 -8.97 19.50
N SER A 106 22.93 -9.59 19.32
CA SER A 106 24.22 -8.91 19.09
C SER A 106 24.33 -8.18 17.74
N ASP A 107 23.55 -8.56 16.73
CA ASP A 107 23.72 -8.01 15.37
C ASP A 107 22.94 -6.69 15.19
N THR A 108 21.96 -6.43 16.06
CA THR A 108 21.09 -5.24 15.98
C THR A 108 21.75 -3.89 16.29
N ALA A 109 22.97 -3.91 16.86
CA ALA A 109 23.74 -2.70 17.18
C ALA A 109 24.50 -2.14 15.97
N ASN A 110 24.83 -2.99 14.98
CA ASN A 110 25.63 -2.61 13.80
C ASN A 110 24.82 -2.50 12.51
N LEU A 111 23.51 -2.80 12.54
CA LEU A 111 22.64 -2.64 11.38
C LEU A 111 22.38 -1.15 11.12
N LEU A 112 22.57 -0.75 9.87
CA LEU A 112 22.34 0.60 9.37
C LEU A 112 20.96 1.10 9.84
N GLN A 113 20.96 2.24 10.52
CA GLN A 113 19.73 2.93 10.86
C GLN A 113 19.19 3.58 9.59
N PHE A 114 18.00 3.14 9.19
CA PHE A 114 17.25 3.70 8.10
C PHE A 114 16.90 5.16 8.43
N THR A 115 17.39 6.12 7.65
CA THR A 115 16.97 7.52 7.75
C THR A 115 15.82 7.79 6.77
N ALA A 116 15.07 8.88 6.94
CA ALA A 116 13.90 9.16 6.09
C ALA A 116 14.28 9.33 4.60
N GLU A 117 15.53 9.68 4.33
CA GLU A 117 16.12 9.84 3.00
C GLU A 117 16.27 8.51 2.27
N ALA A 118 16.45 7.40 2.99
CA ALA A 118 16.57 6.04 2.44
C ALA A 118 15.22 5.46 1.92
N ILE A 119 14.10 6.17 2.12
CA ILE A 119 12.78 5.88 1.51
C ILE A 119 12.74 6.35 0.04
N SER A 120 13.81 6.95 -0.49
CA SER A 120 13.90 7.23 -1.91
C SER A 120 13.76 5.94 -2.72
N ARG A 121 12.80 5.89 -3.65
CA ARG A 121 12.61 4.75 -4.57
C ARG A 121 13.82 4.48 -5.47
N GLU A 122 14.79 5.39 -5.49
CA GLU A 122 16.01 5.30 -6.31
C GLU A 122 17.14 4.54 -5.61
N GLU A 123 17.11 4.39 -4.28
CA GLU A 123 18.16 3.69 -3.52
C GLU A 123 17.81 2.21 -3.34
N ILE A 124 18.67 1.33 -3.85
CA ILE A 124 18.53 -0.13 -3.71
C ILE A 124 19.36 -0.59 -2.53
N HIS A 125 18.71 -1.21 -1.54
CA HIS A 125 19.35 -1.69 -0.32
C HIS A 125 19.77 -3.16 -0.44
N ASN A 126 21.06 -3.45 -0.23
CA ASN A 126 21.63 -4.80 -0.24
C ASN A 126 21.79 -5.42 1.16
N THR A 127 21.34 -4.71 2.20
CA THR A 127 21.37 -5.18 3.59
C THR A 127 20.00 -5.02 4.25
N SER A 128 19.75 -5.84 5.27
CA SER A 128 18.56 -5.71 6.12
C SER A 128 18.62 -4.42 6.93
N LEU A 129 17.47 -3.76 7.05
CA LEU A 129 17.34 -2.42 7.59
C LEU A 129 16.63 -2.41 8.93
N ARG A 130 17.06 -1.52 9.82
CA ARG A 130 16.39 -1.26 11.09
C ARG A 130 15.49 -0.03 10.98
N LEU A 131 14.21 -0.21 11.26
CA LEU A 131 13.22 0.87 11.24
C LEU A 131 13.34 1.76 12.49
N PRO A 132 13.49 3.09 12.37
CA PRO A 132 13.52 3.99 13.52
C PRO A 132 12.11 4.28 14.08
N PRO A 133 12.00 4.71 15.35
CA PRO A 133 10.70 4.84 16.02
C PRO A 133 9.74 5.84 15.36
N ASN A 134 10.25 6.93 14.80
CA ASN A 134 9.44 7.95 14.13
C ASN A 134 8.79 7.41 12.86
N LEU A 135 9.51 6.61 12.07
CA LEU A 135 8.97 6.00 10.86
C LEU A 135 8.00 4.87 11.18
N TRP A 136 8.28 4.09 12.23
CA TRP A 136 7.33 3.11 12.74
C TRP A 136 6.01 3.76 13.19
N GLN A 137 6.07 4.87 13.93
CA GLN A 137 4.87 5.61 14.34
C GLN A 137 4.10 6.19 13.15
N LEU A 138 4.81 6.65 12.11
CA LEU A 138 4.18 7.13 10.89
C LEU A 138 3.43 5.99 10.20
N ALA A 139 4.09 4.84 10.00
CA ALA A 139 3.47 3.65 9.42
C ALA A 139 2.27 3.18 10.24
N LEU A 140 2.38 3.13 11.56
CA LEU A 140 1.29 2.78 12.47
C LEU A 140 0.07 3.68 12.25
N ARG A 141 0.25 5.01 12.24
CA ARG A 141 -0.85 5.96 12.01
C ARG A 141 -1.49 5.78 10.63
N SER A 142 -0.67 5.55 9.60
CA SER A 142 -1.18 5.30 8.23
C SER A 142 -2.07 4.06 8.17
N VAL A 143 -1.62 2.96 8.79
CA VAL A 143 -2.40 1.72 8.84
C VAL A 143 -3.68 1.91 9.67
N GLN A 144 -3.61 2.60 10.81
CA GLN A 144 -4.80 2.90 11.63
C GLN A 144 -5.87 3.64 10.83
N VAL A 145 -5.49 4.73 10.14
CA VAL A 145 -6.42 5.52 9.32
C VAL A 145 -7.01 4.67 8.18
N ARG A 146 -6.19 3.83 7.54
CA ARG A 146 -6.65 2.92 6.48
C ARG A 146 -7.66 1.92 7.02
N ASN A 147 -7.36 1.25 8.12
CA ASN A 147 -8.23 0.23 8.71
C ASN A 147 -9.54 0.83 9.22
N ASP A 148 -9.49 2.01 9.86
CA ASP A 148 -10.70 2.73 10.27
C ASP A 148 -11.57 3.12 9.07
N SER A 149 -10.95 3.49 7.95
CA SER A 149 -11.67 3.81 6.71
C SER A 149 -12.36 2.57 6.11
N LEU A 150 -11.69 1.41 6.13
CA LEU A 150 -12.25 0.14 5.66
C LEU A 150 -13.40 -0.32 6.55
N ARG A 151 -13.21 -0.31 7.88
CA ARG A 151 -14.26 -0.66 8.84
C ARG A 151 -15.49 0.22 8.69
N LYS A 152 -15.31 1.53 8.49
CA LYS A 152 -16.42 2.43 8.18
C LYS A 152 -17.16 1.99 6.92
N ARG A 153 -16.45 1.69 5.83
CA ARG A 153 -17.05 1.20 4.57
C ARG A 153 -17.86 -0.09 4.77
N GLU A 154 -17.33 -1.06 5.50
CA GLU A 154 -18.04 -2.30 5.84
C GLU A 154 -19.31 -2.00 6.64
N THR A 155 -19.22 -1.17 7.68
CA THR A 155 -20.42 -0.80 8.47
C THR A 155 -21.47 -0.09 7.63
N TYR A 156 -21.09 0.77 6.68
CA TYR A 156 -22.03 1.41 5.76
C TYR A 156 -22.68 0.39 4.80
N ALA A 157 -21.91 -0.59 4.31
CA ALA A 157 -22.41 -1.64 3.45
C ALA A 157 -23.42 -2.55 4.17
N GLU A 158 -23.16 -2.89 5.44
CA GLU A 158 -24.04 -3.72 6.26
C GLU A 158 -25.33 -3.01 6.70
N HIS A 159 -25.24 -1.71 7.05
CA HIS A 159 -26.40 -0.94 7.54
C HIS A 159 -27.27 -0.36 6.42
N SER A 160 -26.85 -0.46 5.16
CA SER A 160 -27.63 -0.02 4.00
C SER A 160 -27.63 -1.08 2.90
N PRO A 161 -28.25 -2.25 3.13
CA PRO A 161 -28.31 -3.33 2.13
C PRO A 161 -29.18 -3.00 0.90
N GLY A 162 -29.78 -1.81 0.86
CA GLY A 162 -30.51 -1.26 -0.29
C GLY A 162 -30.00 0.12 -0.67
N CYS A 163 -30.29 0.54 -1.92
CA CYS A 163 -29.96 1.87 -2.44
C CYS A 163 -30.42 2.97 -1.46
N SER A 164 -29.48 3.55 -0.72
CA SER A 164 -29.74 4.73 0.09
C SER A 164 -29.91 5.93 -0.84
N GLN A 165 -30.99 6.68 -0.66
CA GLN A 165 -31.19 7.93 -1.40
C GLN A 165 -30.25 8.99 -0.83
N LEU A 166 -29.10 9.16 -1.48
CA LEU A 166 -28.16 10.23 -1.19
C LEU A 166 -28.62 11.52 -1.87
N ARG A 167 -28.97 12.54 -1.08
CA ARG A 167 -29.23 13.89 -1.60
C ARG A 167 -27.90 14.59 -1.81
N LEU A 168 -27.57 14.84 -3.07
CA LEU A 168 -26.35 15.55 -3.48
C LEU A 168 -26.74 16.89 -4.08
N ALA A 169 -25.98 17.93 -3.77
CA ALA A 169 -25.99 19.18 -4.53
C ALA A 169 -24.91 19.07 -5.61
N VAL A 170 -25.29 19.30 -6.86
CA VAL A 170 -24.36 19.29 -8.00
C VAL A 170 -24.11 20.74 -8.39
N GLU A 171 -22.85 21.17 -8.33
CA GLU A 171 -22.41 22.48 -8.79
C GLU A 171 -21.51 22.30 -10.02
N GLY A 172 -21.80 23.01 -11.11
CA GLY A 172 -21.09 22.88 -12.37
C GLY A 172 -21.97 23.17 -13.59
N PRO A 173 -21.46 22.95 -14.82
CA PRO A 173 -20.17 22.33 -15.13
C PRO A 173 -18.97 23.26 -14.94
N TYR A 174 -17.81 22.67 -14.63
CA TYR A 174 -16.51 23.35 -14.64
C TYR A 174 -15.57 22.66 -15.62
N GLY A 175 -14.63 23.41 -16.20
CA GLY A 175 -13.69 22.92 -17.20
C GLY A 175 -14.16 23.13 -18.63
N HIS A 176 -13.42 22.57 -19.58
CA HIS A 176 -13.68 22.69 -21.02
C HIS A 176 -13.96 21.31 -21.60
N SER A 177 -14.97 21.23 -22.46
CA SER A 177 -15.31 20.02 -23.21
C SER A 177 -14.52 19.98 -24.51
N VAL A 178 -14.01 18.80 -24.87
CA VAL A 178 -13.37 18.53 -26.15
C VAL A 178 -14.29 17.63 -26.98
N THR A 179 -14.73 18.10 -28.14
CA THR A 179 -15.56 17.27 -29.03
C THR A 179 -14.69 16.26 -29.77
N LEU A 180 -14.74 15.00 -29.34
CA LEU A 180 -13.97 13.91 -29.97
C LEU A 180 -14.43 13.59 -31.39
N GLU A 181 -15.67 13.95 -31.75
CA GLU A 181 -16.25 13.75 -33.10
C GLU A 181 -15.55 14.55 -34.19
N LEU A 182 -14.73 15.55 -33.82
CA LEU A 182 -13.92 16.35 -34.74
C LEU A 182 -12.67 15.61 -35.24
N TYR A 183 -12.37 14.43 -34.68
CA TYR A 183 -11.15 13.69 -34.95
C TYR A 183 -11.48 12.30 -35.48
N ASP A 184 -10.66 11.78 -36.40
CA ASP A 184 -10.81 10.42 -36.91
C ASP A 184 -10.27 9.35 -35.95
N ALA A 185 -9.33 9.76 -35.09
CA ALA A 185 -8.76 8.94 -34.02
C ALA A 185 -8.45 9.79 -32.77
N ALA A 186 -8.63 9.22 -31.59
CA ALA A 186 -8.33 9.86 -30.31
C ALA A 186 -7.43 8.98 -29.41
N LEU A 187 -6.47 9.62 -28.73
CA LEU A 187 -5.65 9.01 -27.67
C LEU A 187 -6.04 9.63 -26.32
N LEU A 188 -6.64 8.83 -25.45
CA LEU A 188 -6.97 9.20 -24.08
C LEU A 188 -5.89 8.68 -23.15
N VAL A 189 -5.20 9.57 -22.44
CA VAL A 189 -4.22 9.22 -21.41
C VAL A 189 -4.77 9.63 -20.06
N ALA A 190 -4.94 8.68 -19.15
CA ALA A 190 -5.47 8.90 -17.82
C ALA A 190 -4.58 8.28 -16.75
N GLY A 191 -4.43 8.98 -15.62
CA GLY A 191 -3.71 8.51 -14.44
C GLY A 191 -4.64 8.38 -13.23
N GLY A 192 -4.55 7.28 -12.49
CA GLY A 192 -5.31 7.06 -11.25
C GLY A 192 -6.81 7.30 -11.41
N THR A 193 -7.40 8.13 -10.53
CA THR A 193 -8.83 8.49 -10.58
C THR A 193 -9.20 9.42 -11.74
N GLY A 194 -8.23 9.95 -12.49
CA GLY A 194 -8.46 10.75 -13.70
C GLY A 194 -9.14 9.97 -14.83
N ILE A 195 -9.19 8.63 -14.71
CA ILE A 195 -9.94 7.74 -15.62
C ILE A 195 -11.44 8.10 -15.69
N ALA A 196 -12.00 8.71 -14.64
CA ALA A 196 -13.41 9.11 -14.63
C ALA A 196 -13.77 10.06 -15.78
N VAL A 197 -12.85 10.94 -16.19
CA VAL A 197 -13.04 11.86 -17.31
C VAL A 197 -12.96 11.12 -18.64
N ALA A 198 -11.98 10.23 -18.81
CA ALA A 198 -11.88 9.43 -20.04
C ALA A 198 -13.12 8.55 -20.25
N LEU A 199 -13.67 7.98 -19.17
CA LEU A 199 -14.90 7.18 -19.21
C LEU A 199 -16.12 8.00 -19.63
N SER A 200 -16.26 9.26 -19.17
CA SER A 200 -17.40 10.10 -19.59
C SER A 200 -17.36 10.41 -21.09
N TYR A 201 -16.17 10.64 -21.65
CA TYR A 201 -16.01 10.79 -23.11
C TYR A 201 -16.30 9.50 -23.89
N LEU A 202 -15.83 8.35 -23.39
CA LEU A 202 -16.13 7.06 -24.02
C LEU A 202 -17.62 6.75 -23.99
N GLN A 203 -18.30 7.06 -22.89
CA GLN A 203 -19.76 6.91 -22.78
C GLN A 203 -20.48 7.81 -23.80
N ALA A 204 -20.10 9.08 -23.91
CA ALA A 204 -20.69 9.99 -24.89
C ALA A 204 -20.51 9.51 -26.34
N VAL A 205 -19.34 8.96 -26.68
CA VAL A 205 -19.07 8.35 -28.00
C VAL A 205 -19.92 7.09 -28.20
N ALA A 206 -20.04 6.23 -27.19
CA ALA A 206 -20.87 5.02 -27.28
C ALA A 206 -22.35 5.35 -27.48
N GLU A 207 -22.85 6.38 -26.81
CA GLU A 207 -24.21 6.90 -26.97
C GLU A 207 -24.43 7.47 -28.36
N SER A 208 -23.48 8.26 -28.89
CA SER A 208 -23.60 8.87 -30.22
C SER A 208 -23.60 7.83 -31.36
N ILE A 209 -22.79 6.77 -31.23
CA ILE A 209 -22.81 5.62 -32.17
C ILE A 209 -24.13 4.84 -32.09
N SER A 210 -24.71 4.71 -30.89
CA SER A 210 -25.93 3.92 -30.67
C SER A 210 -27.19 4.62 -31.16
N THR A 211 -27.17 5.96 -31.31
CA THR A 211 -28.31 6.72 -31.83
C THR A 211 -28.37 6.72 -33.37
N PRO A 212 -29.41 6.14 -33.99
CA PRO A 212 -29.49 5.95 -35.45
C PRO A 212 -29.67 7.24 -36.28
N ALA A 213 -29.77 8.41 -35.63
CA ALA A 213 -29.96 9.71 -36.27
C ALA A 213 -28.68 10.54 -36.44
N SER A 214 -27.54 10.17 -35.80
CA SER A 214 -26.28 10.90 -35.91
C SER A 214 -25.30 10.17 -36.83
N LYS A 215 -25.42 10.42 -38.14
CA LYS A 215 -24.66 9.73 -39.19
C LYS A 215 -23.37 10.47 -39.58
N THR A 216 -22.71 11.13 -38.62
CA THR A 216 -21.63 12.10 -38.86
C THR A 216 -20.44 12.01 -37.91
N THR A 217 -20.22 10.90 -37.22
CA THR A 217 -18.97 10.70 -36.48
C THR A 217 -17.90 10.17 -37.42
N THR A 218 -16.79 10.90 -37.59
CA THR A 218 -15.61 10.40 -38.32
C THR A 218 -14.66 9.64 -37.41
N LEU A 219 -14.83 9.76 -36.08
CA LEU A 219 -14.08 9.03 -35.07
C LEU A 219 -14.25 7.52 -35.24
N SER A 220 -13.19 6.89 -35.73
CA SER A 220 -13.12 5.46 -36.03
C SER A 220 -12.32 4.67 -34.99
N MET A 221 -11.49 5.36 -34.19
CA MET A 221 -10.54 4.73 -33.30
C MET A 221 -10.34 5.54 -32.01
N VAL A 222 -10.42 4.87 -30.86
CA VAL A 222 -10.05 5.44 -29.56
C VAL A 222 -9.07 4.52 -28.87
N HIS A 223 -7.89 5.04 -28.53
CA HIS A 223 -6.91 4.36 -27.70
C HIS A 223 -6.95 4.93 -26.28
N LEU A 224 -7.13 4.08 -25.29
CA LEU A 224 -7.06 4.45 -23.88
C LEU A 224 -5.76 3.90 -23.27
N VAL A 225 -4.95 4.79 -22.71
CA VAL A 225 -3.79 4.45 -21.89
C VAL A 225 -4.12 4.84 -20.46
N TRP A 226 -4.30 3.85 -19.60
CA TRP A 226 -4.56 4.05 -18.18
C TRP A 226 -3.34 3.63 -17.35
N VAL A 227 -2.83 4.57 -16.56
CA VAL A 227 -1.73 4.35 -15.62
C VAL A 227 -2.26 4.43 -14.19
N LEU A 228 -1.99 3.41 -13.38
CA LEU A 228 -2.41 3.31 -11.98
C LEU A 228 -1.37 3.93 -11.04
#